data_AF-A0A9R0YQM0-F1
#
_entry.id   AF-A0A9R0YQM0-F1
#
_cell.length_a   1.000
_cell.length_b   1.000
_cell.length_c   1.000
_cell.angle_alpha   90.00
_cell.angle_beta   90.00
_cell.angle_gamma   90.00
#
_symmetry.space_group_name_H-M   'P 1'
#
loop_
_entity.id
_entity.type
_entity.pdbx_description
1 polymer ?
#
loop_
_entity_poly.entity_id
_entity_poly.type
_entity_poly.pdbx_seq_one_letter_code
_entity_poly.pdbx_strand_id
1 'polypeptide(L)'
;MVEERLKIERKMVESSLWANNRSVPVDTRGPSVTTASDIDRAMLNVLEENARLLNQIEANILTSQAQNNIDLFHRTRSNINNLLRSMSQIPGIMSKMPRLPISVDEKLCSYLLPGVNLAQVLSSSYLKEEPRGNW
;
A
#
# COMPACT_ATOMS: atom_id res chain seq x y z
N MET A 1 20.33 9.75 42.50
CA MET A 1 20.46 10.31 41.14
C MET A 1 21.64 9.72 40.34
N VAL A 2 22.77 9.34 40.96
CA VAL A 2 23.91 8.70 40.27
C VAL A 2 23.66 7.21 39.97
N GLU A 3 23.01 6.46 40.87
CA GLU A 3 22.74 5.03 40.68
C GLU A 3 21.77 4.72 39.53
N GLU A 4 20.78 5.58 39.29
CA GLU A 4 19.86 5.40 38.16
C GLU A 4 20.56 5.55 36.80
N ARG A 5 21.58 6.41 36.72
CA ARG A 5 22.35 6.60 35.48
C ARG A 5 23.19 5.37 35.14
N LEU A 6 23.81 4.74 36.15
CA LEU A 6 24.56 3.49 35.99
C LEU A 6 23.64 2.34 35.57
N LYS A 7 22.40 2.30 36.07
CA LYS A 7 21.40 1.28 35.69
C LYS A 7 20.92 1.46 34.25
N ILE A 8 20.82 2.70 33.78
CA ILE A 8 20.46 3.04 32.39
C ILE A 8 21.61 2.69 31.43
N GLU A 9 22.87 2.99 31.77
CA GLU A 9 24.03 2.61 30.93
C GLU A 9 24.20 1.09 30.83
N ARG A 10 24.06 0.35 31.94
CA ARG A 10 24.07 -1.12 31.93
C ARG A 10 23.01 -1.70 30.99
N LYS A 11 21.82 -1.08 30.95
CA LYS A 11 20.70 -1.52 30.10
C LYS A 11 20.91 -1.17 28.61
N MET A 12 21.59 -0.07 28.29
CA MET A 12 21.99 0.25 26.90
C MET A 12 23.05 -0.73 26.37
N VAL A 13 23.99 -1.13 27.22
CA VAL A 13 25.05 -2.10 26.86
C VAL A 13 24.46 -3.49 26.59
N GLU A 14 23.51 -3.97 27.41
CA GLU A 14 22.82 -5.24 27.16
C GLU A 14 21.99 -5.24 25.87
N SER A 15 21.31 -4.13 25.57
CA SER A 15 20.54 -3.98 24.33
C SER A 15 21.39 -3.96 23.06
N SER A 16 22.72 -3.89 23.18
CA SER A 16 23.65 -3.96 22.03
C SER A 16 24.18 -5.38 21.77
N LEU A 17 23.90 -6.34 22.67
CA LEU A 17 24.43 -7.71 22.58
C LEU A 17 23.63 -8.64 21.65
N TRP A 18 22.46 -8.24 21.14
CA TRP A 18 21.68 -9.05 20.18
C TRP A 18 22.06 -8.80 18.71
N ALA A 19 23.05 -7.95 18.44
CA ALA A 19 23.45 -7.58 17.08
C ALA A 19 24.41 -8.58 16.39
N ASN A 20 24.67 -9.76 16.96
CA ASN A 20 25.59 -10.71 16.34
C ASN A 20 25.02 -12.13 16.18
N ASN A 21 25.17 -12.61 14.94
CA ASN A 21 25.10 -13.98 14.43
C ASN A 21 23.79 -14.45 13.78
N ARG A 22 23.71 -14.24 12.46
CA ARG A 22 23.41 -15.32 11.51
C ARG A 22 23.85 -14.94 10.08
N SER A 23 25.06 -15.33 9.72
CA SER A 23 25.41 -15.59 8.31
C SER A 23 25.36 -17.09 8.11
N VAL A 24 24.32 -17.58 7.43
CA VAL A 24 24.28 -18.95 6.91
C VAL A 24 24.45 -18.84 5.39
N PRO A 25 25.53 -19.37 4.79
CA PRO A 25 25.62 -19.45 3.34
C PRO A 25 24.77 -20.65 2.91
N VAL A 26 23.72 -20.41 2.11
CA VAL A 26 23.09 -21.48 1.34
C VAL A 26 23.24 -21.15 -0.14
N ASP A 27 23.97 -22.04 -0.81
CA ASP A 27 24.34 -21.89 -2.20
C ASP A 27 23.32 -22.60 -3.10
N THR A 28 23.15 -22.02 -4.30
CA THR A 28 22.70 -22.66 -5.56
C THR A 28 21.20 -22.77 -5.89
N ARG A 29 20.79 -21.84 -6.79
CA ARG A 29 19.83 -21.96 -7.92
C ARG A 29 18.36 -22.35 -7.62
N GLY A 30 17.55 -21.31 -7.38
CA GLY A 30 16.09 -21.24 -7.47
C GLY A 30 15.67 -19.77 -7.67
N PRO A 31 14.42 -19.47 -8.08
CA PRO A 31 14.06 -18.18 -8.68
C PRO A 31 14.41 -17.03 -7.74
N SER A 32 14.96 -15.96 -8.30
CA SER A 32 15.39 -14.71 -7.65
C SER A 32 14.74 -14.51 -6.28
N VAL A 33 15.45 -14.93 -5.22
CA VAL A 33 15.00 -14.72 -3.84
C VAL A 33 15.03 -13.22 -3.61
N THR A 34 13.88 -12.59 -3.75
CA THR A 34 13.71 -11.17 -3.43
C THR A 34 13.85 -11.07 -1.92
N THR A 35 14.88 -10.38 -1.46
CA THR A 35 15.16 -10.27 -0.02
C THR A 35 14.09 -9.40 0.66
N ALA A 36 13.91 -9.55 1.98
CA ALA A 36 13.00 -8.70 2.74
C ALA A 36 13.29 -7.20 2.52
N SER A 37 14.57 -6.82 2.43
CA SER A 37 14.99 -5.45 2.12
C SER A 37 14.62 -4.97 0.71
N ASP A 38 14.59 -5.86 -0.27
CA ASP A 38 14.15 -5.49 -1.63
C ASP A 38 12.65 -5.26 -1.69
N ILE A 39 11.87 -6.05 -0.92
CA ILE A 39 10.43 -5.86 -0.74
C ILE A 39 10.17 -4.52 -0.06
N ASP A 40 10.86 -4.23 1.05
CA ASP A 40 10.71 -2.96 1.78
C ASP A 40 11.01 -1.76 0.88
N ARG A 41 12.09 -1.81 0.09
CA ARG A 41 12.44 -0.75 -0.85
C ARG A 41 11.39 -0.59 -1.96
N ALA A 42 10.89 -1.69 -2.52
CA ALA A 42 9.84 -1.65 -3.54
C ALA A 42 8.54 -1.05 -2.98
N MET A 43 8.18 -1.40 -1.73
CA MET A 43 7.02 -0.85 -1.04
C MET A 43 7.17 0.67 -0.82
N LEU A 44 8.34 1.12 -0.35
CA LEU A 44 8.63 2.54 -0.15
C LEU A 44 8.52 3.33 -1.46
N ASN A 45 9.10 2.83 -2.55
CA ASN A 45 9.03 3.50 -3.85
C ASN A 45 7.58 3.68 -4.33
N VAL A 46 6.73 2.67 -4.14
CA VAL A 46 5.31 2.74 -4.52
C VAL A 46 4.55 3.76 -3.67
N LEU A 47 4.84 3.82 -2.37
CA LEU A 47 4.24 4.80 -1.46
C LEU A 47 4.66 6.24 -1.80
N GLU A 48 5.95 6.44 -2.10
CA GLU A 48 6.47 7.76 -2.51
C GLU A 48 5.87 8.20 -3.85
N GLU A 49 5.76 7.29 -4.83
CA GLU A 49 5.12 7.60 -6.10
C GLU A 49 3.65 7.99 -5.91
N ASN A 50 2.90 7.25 -5.08
CA ASN A 50 1.51 7.60 -4.78
C ASN A 50 1.39 8.98 -4.11
N ALA A 51 2.27 9.30 -3.16
CA ALA A 51 2.28 10.63 -2.53
C ALA A 51 2.47 11.74 -3.59
N ARG A 52 3.42 11.56 -4.51
CA ARG A 52 3.65 12.52 -5.60
C ARG A 52 2.44 12.64 -6.55
N LEU A 53 1.84 11.51 -6.94
CA LEU A 53 0.67 11.50 -7.83
C LEU A 53 -0.54 12.18 -7.17
N LEU A 54 -0.77 11.93 -5.88
CA LEU A 54 -1.86 12.54 -5.12
C LEU A 54 -1.69 14.06 -5.00
N ASN A 55 -0.46 14.53 -4.75
CA ASN A 55 -0.16 15.97 -4.76
C ASN A 55 -0.41 16.60 -6.14
N GLN A 56 -0.12 15.88 -7.22
CA GLN A 56 -0.40 16.35 -8.58
C GLN A 56 -1.91 16.38 -8.88
N ILE A 57 -2.65 15.39 -8.39
CA ILE A 57 -4.11 15.35 -8.48
C ILE A 57 -4.73 16.55 -7.76
N GLU A 58 -4.27 16.84 -6.54
CA GLU A 58 -4.68 18.00 -5.76
C GLU A 58 -4.42 19.30 -6.53
N ALA A 59 -3.19 19.49 -7.03
CA ALA A 59 -2.82 20.68 -7.79
C ALA A 59 -3.74 20.88 -9.02
N ASN A 60 -4.00 19.82 -9.78
CA ASN A 60 -4.89 19.87 -10.94
C ASN A 60 -6.35 20.18 -10.56
N ILE A 61 -6.83 19.73 -9.40
CA ILE A 61 -8.17 20.09 -8.91
C ILE A 61 -8.21 21.59 -8.58
N LEU A 62 -7.20 22.08 -7.85
CA LEU A 62 -7.12 23.50 -7.46
C LEU A 62 -7.00 24.44 -8.68
N THR A 63 -6.39 23.99 -9.77
CA THR A 63 -6.29 24.74 -11.04
C THR A 63 -7.46 24.50 -12.01
N SER A 64 -8.51 23.78 -11.59
CA SER A 64 -9.67 23.42 -12.44
C SER A 64 -9.30 22.60 -13.69
N GLN A 65 -8.25 21.80 -13.60
CA GLN A 65 -7.75 20.90 -14.65
C GLN A 65 -8.02 19.42 -14.30
N ALA A 66 -9.16 19.11 -13.70
CA ALA A 66 -9.49 17.77 -13.22
C ALA A 66 -9.44 16.67 -14.31
N GLN A 67 -9.64 17.03 -15.58
CA GLN A 67 -9.50 16.11 -16.71
C GLN A 67 -8.08 15.51 -16.81
N ASN A 68 -7.05 16.26 -16.40
CA ASN A 68 -5.66 15.79 -16.39
C ASN A 68 -5.39 14.72 -15.31
N ASN A 69 -6.35 14.46 -14.41
CA ASN A 69 -6.19 13.49 -13.34
C ASN A 69 -6.54 12.06 -13.74
N ILE A 70 -7.13 11.81 -14.91
CA ILE A 70 -7.58 10.47 -15.31
C ILE A 70 -6.43 9.46 -15.23
N ASP A 71 -5.31 9.73 -15.90
CA ASP A 71 -4.15 8.85 -15.89
C ASP A 71 -3.50 8.76 -14.50
N LEU A 72 -3.52 9.86 -13.73
CA LEU A 72 -2.96 9.90 -12.37
C LEU A 72 -3.78 9.00 -11.42
N PHE A 73 -5.11 9.03 -11.52
CA PHE A 73 -5.99 8.14 -10.75
C PHE A 73 -5.77 6.68 -11.15
N HIS A 74 -5.67 6.37 -12.44
CA HIS A 74 -5.38 5.02 -12.91
C HIS A 74 -4.04 4.51 -12.37
N ARG A 75 -3.00 5.34 -12.42
CA ARG A 75 -1.66 4.98 -11.95
C ARG A 75 -1.62 4.79 -10.43
N THR A 76 -2.21 5.72 -9.67
CA THR A 76 -2.32 5.62 -8.20
C THR A 76 -3.06 4.34 -7.80
N ARG A 77 -4.19 4.03 -8.45
CA ARG A 77 -4.96 2.80 -8.21
C ARG A 77 -4.14 1.55 -8.55
N SER A 78 -3.44 1.55 -9.68
CA SER A 78 -2.57 0.43 -10.09
C SER A 78 -1.48 0.16 -9.05
N ASN A 79 -0.82 1.22 -8.58
CA ASN A 79 0.21 1.16 -7.55
C ASN A 79 -0.32 0.55 -6.24
N ILE A 80 -1.47 1.00 -5.75
CA ILE A 80 -2.11 0.45 -4.55
C ILE A 80 -2.44 -1.03 -4.74
N ASN A 81 -3.05 -1.41 -5.87
CA ASN A 81 -3.39 -2.82 -6.14
C ASN A 81 -2.15 -3.72 -6.22
N ASN A 82 -1.08 -3.23 -6.85
CA ASN A 82 0.18 -3.95 -6.91
C ASN A 82 0.81 -4.11 -5.53
N LEU A 83 0.78 -3.06 -4.71
CA LEU A 83 1.28 -3.09 -3.33
C LEU A 83 0.52 -4.12 -2.48
N LEU A 84 -0.82 -4.10 -2.51
CA LEU A 84 -1.66 -5.05 -1.77
C LEU A 84 -1.41 -6.50 -2.24
N ARG A 85 -1.21 -6.70 -3.54
CA ARG A 85 -0.83 -8.01 -4.08
C ARG A 85 0.53 -8.45 -3.57
N SER A 86 1.54 -7.59 -3.55
CA SER A 86 2.86 -7.90 -3.00
C SER A 86 2.79 -8.21 -1.50
N MET A 87 2.05 -7.41 -0.72
CA MET A 87 1.83 -7.65 0.71
C MET A 87 1.14 -8.98 0.99
N SER A 88 0.23 -9.43 0.11
CA SER A 88 -0.43 -10.73 0.25
C SER A 88 0.55 -11.92 0.19
N GLN A 89 1.72 -11.72 -0.41
CA GLN A 89 2.78 -12.72 -0.51
C GLN A 89 3.70 -12.72 0.72
N ILE A 90 3.65 -11.69 1.57
CA ILE A 90 4.44 -11.59 2.79
C ILE A 90 3.75 -12.40 3.90
N PRO A 91 4.40 -13.44 4.47
CA PRO A 91 3.82 -14.23 5.55
C PRO A 91 3.44 -13.38 6.77
N GLY A 92 2.47 -13.86 7.56
CA GLY A 92 1.98 -13.17 8.75
C GLY A 92 0.79 -12.26 8.48
N ILE A 93 0.63 -11.18 9.25
CA ILE A 93 -0.59 -10.37 9.23
C ILE A 93 -0.80 -9.64 7.89
N MET A 94 0.27 -9.31 7.18
CA MET A 94 0.21 -8.67 5.86
C MET A 94 -0.45 -9.57 4.79
N SER A 95 -0.28 -10.89 4.89
CA SER A 95 -0.98 -11.86 4.02
C SER A 95 -2.51 -11.83 4.15
N LYS A 96 -3.02 -11.21 5.22
CA LYS A 96 -4.45 -11.14 5.55
C LYS A 96 -5.06 -9.76 5.30
N MET A 97 -4.29 -8.82 4.72
CA MET A 97 -4.82 -7.51 4.37
C MET A 97 -6.04 -7.65 3.45
N PRO A 98 -7.20 -7.12 3.83
CA PRO A 98 -8.40 -7.18 3.01
C PRO A 98 -8.23 -6.31 1.77
N ARG A 99 -9.03 -6.59 0.74
CA ARG A 99 -9.13 -5.68 -0.41
C ARG A 99 -9.75 -4.37 0.04
N LEU A 100 -9.25 -3.25 -0.49
CA LEU A 100 -9.87 -1.95 -0.22
C LEU A 100 -11.30 -1.94 -0.74
N PRO A 101 -12.27 -1.42 0.03
CA PRO A 101 -13.62 -1.20 -0.48
C PRO A 101 -13.55 -0.19 -1.62
N ILE A 102 -14.25 -0.50 -2.71
CA ILE A 102 -14.35 0.39 -3.87
C ILE A 102 -15.83 0.64 -4.09
N SER A 103 -16.24 1.90 -3.94
CA SER A 103 -17.57 2.37 -4.32
C SER A 103 -17.41 3.54 -5.28
N VAL A 104 -18.14 3.54 -6.38
CA VAL A 104 -18.20 4.67 -7.29
C VAL A 104 -19.34 5.57 -6.88
N ASP A 105 -19.04 6.85 -6.64
CA ASP A 105 -20.08 7.87 -6.47
C ASP A 105 -20.70 8.17 -7.84
N GLU A 106 -21.85 7.57 -8.10
CA GLU A 106 -22.57 7.71 -9.37
C GLU A 106 -22.95 9.16 -9.66
N LYS A 107 -23.28 9.97 -8.63
CA LYS A 107 -23.63 11.38 -8.81
C LYS A 107 -22.40 12.16 -9.26
N LEU A 108 -21.27 12.00 -8.57
CA LEU A 108 -20.03 12.66 -8.96
C LEU A 108 -19.60 12.24 -10.38
N CYS A 109 -19.73 10.96 -10.69
CA CYS A 109 -19.34 10.42 -11.99
C CYS A 109 -20.25 10.93 -13.12
N SER A 110 -21.54 11.19 -12.85
CA SER A 110 -22.47 11.81 -13.80
C SER A 110 -22.07 13.24 -14.19
N TYR A 111 -21.42 13.98 -13.29
CA TYR A 111 -20.91 15.33 -13.57
C TYR A 111 -19.60 15.30 -14.35
N LEU A 112 -18.74 14.30 -14.10
CA LEU A 112 -17.42 14.18 -14.71
C LEU A 112 -17.45 13.51 -16.09
N LEU A 113 -18.41 12.61 -16.34
CA LEU A 113 -18.54 11.87 -17.60
C LEU A 113 -19.95 12.02 -18.18
N PRO A 114 -20.32 13.22 -18.68
CA PRO A 114 -21.64 13.46 -19.26
C PRO A 114 -21.89 12.50 -20.44
N GLY A 115 -23.00 11.77 -20.39
CA GLY A 115 -23.41 10.87 -21.48
C GLY A 115 -22.87 9.44 -21.41
N VAL A 116 -22.07 9.08 -20.40
CA VAL A 116 -21.66 7.68 -20.18
C VAL A 116 -22.74 6.94 -19.39
N ASN A 117 -23.22 5.80 -19.90
CA ASN A 117 -24.10 4.92 -19.13
C ASN A 117 -23.28 4.19 -18.04
N LEU A 118 -23.22 4.80 -16.85
CA LEU A 118 -22.44 4.28 -15.73
C LEU A 118 -22.92 2.91 -15.26
N ALA A 119 -24.22 2.59 -15.40
CA ALA A 119 -24.74 1.28 -15.04
C ALA A 119 -24.08 0.18 -15.89
N GLN A 120 -23.94 0.37 -17.20
CA GLN A 120 -23.27 -0.62 -18.07
C GLN A 120 -21.75 -0.69 -17.83
N VAL A 121 -21.11 0.44 -17.54
CA VAL A 121 -19.64 0.50 -17.35
C VAL A 121 -19.22 -0.02 -15.97
N LEU A 122 -19.99 0.27 -14.92
CA LEU A 122 -19.62 0.00 -13.53
C LEU A 122 -20.29 -1.26 -12.96
N SER A 123 -21.36 -1.80 -13.58
CA SER A 123 -22.02 -3.03 -13.10
C SER A 123 -21.07 -4.25 -13.03
N SER A 124 -19.96 -4.25 -13.78
CA SER A 124 -18.97 -5.34 -13.68
C SER A 124 -18.25 -5.41 -12.32
N SER A 125 -18.23 -4.31 -11.56
CA SER A 125 -17.55 -4.21 -10.26
C SER A 125 -18.45 -4.47 -9.04
N TYR A 126 -19.77 -4.51 -9.20
CA TYR A 126 -20.74 -4.56 -8.08
C TYR A 126 -21.32 -5.94 -7.76
N LEU A 127 -20.78 -7.04 -8.30
CA LEU A 127 -21.24 -8.38 -7.92
C LEU A 127 -20.42 -8.96 -6.76
N LYS A 128 -20.60 -8.38 -5.56
CA LYS A 128 -20.60 -9.15 -4.30
C LYS A 128 -21.15 -8.28 -3.16
N GLU A 129 -22.48 -8.16 -3.06
CA GLU A 129 -23.07 -7.96 -1.74
C GLU A 129 -22.76 -9.22 -0.92
N GLU A 130 -21.94 -9.07 0.11
CA GLU A 130 -21.76 -10.11 1.11
C GLU A 130 -23.04 -10.19 1.93
N PRO A 131 -23.61 -11.38 2.21
CA PRO A 131 -24.78 -11.48 3.05
C PRO A 131 -24.40 -10.94 4.42
N ARG A 132 -25.04 -9.86 4.85
CA ARG A 132 -24.99 -9.43 6.25
C ARG A 132 -25.66 -10.52 7.08
N GLY A 133 -24.85 -11.49 7.51
CA GLY A 133 -25.27 -12.48 8.48
C GLY A 133 -25.58 -11.76 9.77
N ASN A 134 -26.85 -11.76 10.16
CA ASN A 134 -27.23 -11.48 11.53
C ASN A 134 -26.69 -12.62 12.40
N TRP A 135 -25.73 -12.29 13.26
CA TRP A 135 -25.50 -13.00 14.52
C TRP A 135 -25.50 -11.97 15.64
#